data_AF-A0A072TDT6-F1
#
_entry.id   AF-A0A072TDT6-F1
#
_cell.length_a   1.000
_cell.length_b   1.000
_cell.length_c   1.000
_cell.angle_alpha   90.00
_cell.angle_beta   90.00
_cell.angle_gamma   90.00
#
_symmetry.space_group_name_H-M   'P 1'
#
loop_
_entity.id
_entity.type
_entity.pdbx_description
1 polymer ?
#
loop_
_entity_poly.entity_id
_entity_poly.type
_entity_poly.pdbx_seq_one_letter_code
_entity_poly.pdbx_strand_id
1 'polypeptide(L)'
;MSPESFKVCALGKLPPRHVVPVIFVPGIMGTNLCGNDKTTKPGEPAWRPPNGKMAGLGEWFRRLHQSPAARQLQIGPERVKVDTSGKVSIPRYLFTMTNDEAKRRGWGEVHFDSYGGILAELELALNEPYIEPELPSDGQKPQEVWQVAQTLERVVKDKKIDVRKEWNAQDATIEPLASEEFSRLTDYYYPVWACGYNWLASNDASADQLIQRINEAVAYYKRGSYWISTGKVIIVTHSMGGLVARRAAQKLSGAASTSTGGDGDVGGPEKADDSTEAGVKPQNSGSASGESSSSVVGDAGPDTVLGVVHGVQPVGGAPVVYRRFRAGTEVNGTFNIEAALVAEIMGWSAADIVCVMGNSSGPLELLPTKNYAAGWLKFARYANGKKSDAMPALPVSNPYSEIYATTVKDVWWGM
;
A
#
# COMPACT_ATOMS: atom_id res chain seq x y z
N MET A 1 -33.54 34.10 26.15
CA MET A 1 -33.26 32.71 26.56
C MET A 1 -31.78 32.63 26.86
N SER A 2 -31.38 32.37 28.10
CA SER A 2 -29.96 32.21 28.45
C SER A 2 -29.52 30.77 28.10
N PRO A 3 -28.21 30.54 27.82
CA PRO A 3 -27.66 29.22 27.55
C PRO A 3 -27.90 28.16 28.66
N GLU A 4 -28.31 28.59 29.84
CA GLU A 4 -28.50 27.74 31.03
C GLU A 4 -29.79 26.91 31.02
N SER A 5 -30.74 27.20 30.12
CA SER A 5 -32.04 26.51 30.07
C SER A 5 -32.15 25.41 28.99
N PHE A 6 -31.09 25.13 28.24
CA PHE A 6 -31.08 24.06 27.23
C PHE A 6 -30.77 22.71 27.88
N LYS A 7 -31.78 21.84 27.97
CA LYS A 7 -31.63 20.44 28.44
C LYS A 7 -31.06 19.49 27.39
N VAL A 8 -30.76 19.98 26.18
CA VAL A 8 -30.17 19.19 25.10
C VAL A 8 -28.65 19.39 25.17
N CYS A 9 -27.98 18.45 25.83
CA CYS A 9 -26.53 18.37 25.81
C CYS A 9 -26.08 17.54 24.61
N ALA A 10 -25.04 17.99 23.91
CA ALA A 10 -24.35 17.20 22.89
C ALA A 10 -22.93 16.91 23.38
N LEU A 11 -22.48 15.67 23.27
CA LEU A 11 -21.10 15.30 23.51
C LEU A 11 -20.25 15.80 22.33
N GLY A 12 -19.35 16.74 22.60
CA GLY A 12 -18.34 17.18 21.64
C GLY A 12 -16.97 16.68 22.07
N LYS A 13 -16.36 15.79 21.29
CA LYS A 13 -14.97 15.37 21.52
C LYS A 13 -14.03 16.34 20.81
N LEU A 14 -13.17 16.98 21.60
CA LEU A 14 -12.17 17.90 21.10
C LEU A 14 -10.82 17.16 20.99
N PRO A 15 -10.31 16.89 19.78
CA PRO A 15 -9.04 16.21 19.62
C PRO A 15 -7.86 17.10 20.05
N PRO A 16 -6.74 16.50 20.51
CA PRO A 16 -5.50 17.23 20.75
C PRO A 16 -5.08 18.02 19.50
N ARG A 17 -4.36 19.13 19.74
CA ARG A 17 -4.01 20.05 18.64
C ARG A 17 -2.80 19.58 17.84
N HIS A 18 -1.86 18.86 18.45
CA HIS A 18 -0.68 18.35 17.77
C HIS A 18 -1.05 17.17 16.87
N VAL A 19 -0.70 17.22 15.59
CA VAL A 19 -1.15 16.20 14.62
C VAL A 19 0.01 15.40 14.05
N VAL A 20 -0.14 14.07 14.06
CA VAL A 20 0.75 13.11 13.38
C VAL A 20 -0.12 12.18 12.52
N PRO A 21 -0.31 12.45 11.22
CA PRO A 21 -1.09 11.59 10.36
C PRO A 21 -0.52 10.17 10.28
N VAL A 22 -1.41 9.19 10.27
CA VAL A 22 -1.08 7.78 10.00
C VAL A 22 -1.51 7.47 8.57
N ILE A 23 -0.61 7.05 7.70
CA ILE A 23 -0.90 6.76 6.29
C ILE A 23 -0.84 5.25 6.07
N PHE A 24 -2.01 4.66 5.84
CA PHE A 24 -2.16 3.26 5.48
C PHE A 24 -1.89 3.05 3.98
N VAL A 25 -1.06 2.07 3.62
CA VAL A 25 -0.72 1.72 2.23
C VAL A 25 -1.12 0.26 1.97
N PRO A 26 -2.06 -0.01 1.05
CA PRO A 26 -2.60 -1.35 0.83
C PRO A 26 -1.63 -2.27 0.09
N GLY A 27 -2.00 -3.55 -0.01
CA GLY A 27 -1.27 -4.55 -0.79
C GLY A 27 -1.53 -4.49 -2.29
N ILE A 28 -0.94 -5.45 -3.01
CA ILE A 28 -1.28 -5.70 -4.40
C ILE A 28 -2.78 -5.91 -4.55
N MET A 29 -3.38 -5.32 -5.58
CA MET A 29 -4.83 -5.41 -5.86
C MET A 29 -5.74 -4.85 -4.76
N GLY A 30 -5.16 -4.19 -3.75
CA GLY A 30 -5.87 -3.61 -2.62
C GLY A 30 -6.42 -2.20 -2.86
N THR A 31 -6.20 -1.64 -4.06
CA THR A 31 -6.65 -0.30 -4.45
C THR A 31 -7.61 -0.39 -5.62
N ASN A 32 -8.73 0.35 -5.54
CA ASN A 32 -9.68 0.52 -6.64
C ASN A 32 -9.01 1.30 -7.78
N LEU A 33 -9.17 0.85 -9.03
CA LEU A 33 -8.64 1.51 -10.22
C LEU A 33 -9.76 1.78 -11.23
N CYS A 34 -9.67 2.91 -11.92
CA CYS A 34 -10.55 3.28 -13.02
C CYS A 34 -9.74 3.71 -14.25
N GLY A 35 -10.38 3.74 -15.41
CA GLY A 35 -9.76 4.22 -16.64
C GLY A 35 -9.25 5.64 -16.48
N ASN A 36 -8.02 5.90 -16.91
CA ASN A 36 -7.48 7.25 -17.01
C ASN A 36 -7.84 7.89 -18.35
N ASP A 37 -7.28 9.07 -18.60
CA ASP A 37 -7.62 9.89 -19.76
C ASP A 37 -7.06 9.33 -21.08
N LYS A 38 -6.18 8.30 -21.01
CA LYS A 38 -5.68 7.53 -22.16
C LYS A 38 -6.60 6.38 -22.55
N THR A 39 -7.71 6.15 -21.84
CA THR A 39 -8.68 5.09 -22.14
C THR A 39 -9.88 5.62 -22.92
N THR A 40 -10.62 4.70 -23.57
CA THR A 40 -11.86 5.04 -24.29
C THR A 40 -12.99 5.47 -23.37
N LYS A 41 -12.91 5.15 -22.06
CA LYS A 41 -13.91 5.49 -21.05
C LYS A 41 -13.24 5.92 -19.74
N PRO A 42 -12.72 7.15 -19.66
CA PRO A 42 -12.15 7.68 -18.44
C PRO A 42 -13.14 7.63 -17.28
N GLY A 43 -12.66 7.22 -16.09
CA GLY A 43 -13.48 7.05 -14.90
C GLY A 43 -14.30 5.76 -14.84
N GLU A 44 -14.37 4.95 -15.92
CA GLU A 44 -15.03 3.65 -15.86
C GLU A 44 -14.24 2.71 -14.92
N PRO A 45 -14.90 2.01 -13.97
CA PRO A 45 -14.24 1.08 -13.08
C PRO A 45 -13.46 0.00 -13.86
N ALA A 46 -12.14 -0.02 -13.68
CA ALA A 46 -11.25 -1.01 -14.27
C ALA A 46 -10.98 -2.16 -13.29
N TRP A 47 -10.81 -1.83 -12.01
CA TRP A 47 -10.62 -2.76 -10.89
C TRP A 47 -11.36 -2.25 -9.66
N ARG A 48 -12.46 -2.91 -9.29
CA ARG A 48 -13.17 -2.64 -8.03
C ARG A 48 -13.53 -3.98 -7.42
N PRO A 49 -12.68 -4.51 -6.52
CA PRO A 49 -13.03 -5.73 -5.82
C PRO A 49 -14.38 -5.59 -5.10
N PRO A 50 -15.18 -6.66 -5.12
CA PRO A 50 -16.55 -6.59 -4.66
C PRO A 50 -16.58 -6.39 -3.14
N ASN A 51 -17.37 -5.41 -2.69
CA ASN A 51 -17.69 -5.24 -1.28
C ASN A 51 -19.00 -6.00 -0.98
N GLY A 52 -18.92 -7.06 -0.19
CA GLY A 52 -20.01 -7.94 0.19
C GLY A 52 -20.35 -9.01 -0.86
N LYS A 53 -20.97 -10.10 -0.39
CA LYS A 53 -21.27 -11.30 -1.20
C LYS A 53 -22.13 -11.03 -2.44
N MET A 54 -23.07 -10.08 -2.38
CA MET A 54 -23.95 -9.75 -3.51
C MET A 54 -23.24 -8.99 -4.64
N ALA A 55 -22.31 -8.08 -4.29
CA ALA A 55 -21.51 -7.37 -5.29
C ALA A 55 -20.56 -8.33 -6.03
N GLY A 56 -20.07 -9.35 -5.32
CA GLY A 56 -19.21 -10.39 -5.87
C GLY A 56 -19.86 -11.18 -7.00
N LEU A 57 -21.10 -11.62 -6.80
CA LEU A 57 -21.88 -12.29 -7.84
C LEU A 57 -22.09 -11.42 -9.09
N GLY A 58 -22.39 -10.14 -8.91
CA GLY A 58 -22.60 -9.21 -10.01
C GLY A 58 -21.33 -8.97 -10.86
N GLU A 59 -20.19 -8.74 -10.20
CA GLU A 59 -18.90 -8.61 -10.88
C GLU A 59 -18.50 -9.92 -11.58
N TRP A 60 -18.72 -11.07 -10.96
CA TRP A 60 -18.47 -12.36 -11.59
C TRP A 60 -19.25 -12.52 -12.91
N PHE A 61 -20.56 -12.24 -12.92
CA PHE A 61 -21.37 -12.30 -14.15
C PHE A 61 -20.89 -11.33 -15.23
N ARG A 62 -20.51 -10.10 -14.85
CA ARG A 62 -19.98 -9.10 -15.78
C ARG A 62 -18.66 -9.56 -16.40
N ARG A 63 -17.78 -10.16 -15.58
CA ARG A 63 -16.44 -10.59 -16.00
C ARG A 63 -16.45 -11.87 -16.81
N LEU A 64 -17.40 -12.78 -16.58
CA LEU A 64 -17.59 -13.98 -17.40
C LEU A 64 -17.80 -13.66 -18.89
N HIS A 65 -18.46 -12.55 -19.20
CA HIS A 65 -18.74 -12.13 -20.57
C HIS A 65 -17.61 -11.30 -21.21
N GLN A 66 -16.53 -11.04 -20.48
CA GLN A 66 -15.41 -10.22 -20.97
C GLN A 66 -14.25 -11.10 -21.47
N SER A 67 -13.82 -10.91 -22.73
CA SER A 67 -12.68 -11.63 -23.29
C SER A 67 -11.33 -11.21 -22.66
N PRO A 68 -10.30 -12.06 -22.66
CA PRO A 68 -8.97 -11.70 -22.18
C PRO A 68 -8.37 -10.47 -22.87
N ALA A 69 -8.58 -10.33 -24.19
CA ALA A 69 -8.14 -9.17 -24.96
C ALA A 69 -8.85 -7.87 -24.50
N ALA A 70 -10.16 -7.93 -24.27
CA ALA A 70 -10.90 -6.79 -23.74
C ALA A 70 -10.43 -6.41 -22.32
N ARG A 71 -10.05 -7.39 -21.49
CA ARG A 71 -9.44 -7.15 -20.17
C ARG A 71 -8.08 -6.48 -20.29
N GLN A 72 -7.19 -7.00 -21.13
CA GLN A 72 -5.88 -6.41 -21.36
C GLN A 72 -5.99 -4.94 -21.79
N LEU A 73 -6.95 -4.61 -22.67
CA LEU A 73 -7.18 -3.22 -23.08
C LEU A 73 -7.76 -2.36 -21.95
N GLN A 74 -8.65 -2.90 -21.11
CA GLN A 74 -9.26 -2.17 -19.99
C GLN A 74 -8.29 -1.89 -18.85
N ILE A 75 -7.43 -2.85 -18.49
CA ILE A 75 -6.56 -2.78 -17.32
C ILE A 75 -5.08 -2.91 -17.72
N GLY A 76 -4.32 -1.85 -17.51
CA GLY A 76 -2.88 -1.80 -17.76
C GLY A 76 -2.26 -0.60 -17.05
N PRO A 77 -0.96 -0.66 -16.71
CA PRO A 77 -0.31 0.32 -15.84
C PRO A 77 -0.46 1.77 -16.36
N GLU A 78 -0.32 1.97 -17.67
CA GLU A 78 -0.43 3.28 -18.31
C GLU A 78 -1.86 3.76 -18.57
N ARG A 79 -2.87 2.90 -18.35
CA ARG A 79 -4.26 3.14 -18.72
C ARG A 79 -5.19 3.34 -17.52
N VAL A 80 -4.69 3.16 -16.31
CA VAL A 80 -5.52 3.27 -15.12
C VAL A 80 -4.96 4.27 -14.13
N LYS A 81 -5.85 4.78 -13.28
CA LYS A 81 -5.54 5.63 -12.13
C LYS A 81 -6.31 5.14 -10.90
N VAL A 82 -5.89 5.60 -9.72
CA VAL A 82 -6.60 5.34 -8.47
C VAL A 82 -8.03 5.87 -8.58
N ASP A 83 -8.97 5.06 -8.13
CA ASP A 83 -10.38 5.36 -8.13
C ASP A 83 -10.84 5.74 -6.71
N THR A 84 -11.14 7.02 -6.54
CA THR A 84 -11.51 7.60 -5.23
C THR A 84 -12.99 7.42 -4.89
N SER A 85 -13.80 6.89 -5.82
CA SER A 85 -15.25 6.80 -5.69
C SER A 85 -15.73 5.54 -4.96
N GLY A 86 -14.80 4.73 -4.41
CA GLY A 86 -15.13 3.50 -3.71
C GLY A 86 -16.05 3.71 -2.51
N LYS A 87 -16.73 2.63 -2.13
CA LYS A 87 -17.65 2.63 -0.99
C LYS A 87 -16.88 2.87 0.31
N VAL A 88 -17.44 3.71 1.17
CA VAL A 88 -17.00 3.89 2.55
C VAL A 88 -18.23 3.78 3.43
N SER A 89 -18.13 2.97 4.48
CA SER A 89 -19.17 2.78 5.48
C SER A 89 -18.53 2.65 6.85
N ILE A 90 -18.36 3.78 7.54
CA ILE A 90 -17.77 3.79 8.88
C ILE A 90 -18.64 2.99 9.87
N PRO A 91 -18.01 2.25 10.81
CA PRO A 91 -18.75 1.58 11.87
C PRO A 91 -19.46 2.59 12.79
N ARG A 92 -20.62 2.20 13.33
CA ARG A 92 -21.41 3.09 14.21
C ARG A 92 -20.71 3.48 15.50
N TYR A 93 -19.73 2.69 15.95
CA TYR A 93 -18.94 3.00 17.14
C TYR A 93 -17.90 4.10 16.91
N LEU A 94 -17.54 4.41 15.65
CA LEU A 94 -16.58 5.45 15.31
C LEU A 94 -17.31 6.79 15.04
N PHE A 95 -17.92 7.35 16.09
CA PHE A 95 -18.78 8.54 15.98
C PHE A 95 -18.04 9.86 15.75
N THR A 96 -16.71 9.88 15.90
CA THR A 96 -15.84 11.04 15.62
C THR A 96 -15.50 11.20 14.13
N MET A 97 -15.89 10.23 13.30
CA MET A 97 -15.63 10.22 11.86
C MET A 97 -16.95 10.32 11.08
N THR A 98 -16.91 10.91 9.88
CA THR A 98 -18.00 10.82 8.90
C THR A 98 -17.56 10.05 7.67
N ASN A 99 -18.51 9.50 6.89
CA ASN A 99 -18.17 8.84 5.62
C ASN A 99 -17.46 9.80 4.64
N ASP A 100 -17.83 11.09 4.66
CA ASP A 100 -17.23 12.10 3.78
C ASP A 100 -15.80 12.44 4.21
N GLU A 101 -15.55 12.54 5.51
CA GLU A 101 -14.19 12.76 6.03
C GLU A 101 -13.29 11.54 5.77
N ALA A 102 -13.81 10.32 5.97
CA ALA A 102 -13.09 9.10 5.62
C ALA A 102 -12.78 9.02 4.11
N LYS A 103 -13.73 9.40 3.25
CA LYS A 103 -13.48 9.53 1.80
C LYS A 103 -12.42 10.58 1.48
N ARG A 104 -12.47 11.76 2.12
CA ARG A 104 -11.46 12.81 1.97
C ARG A 104 -10.06 12.34 2.38
N ARG A 105 -9.97 11.45 3.37
CA ARG A 105 -8.71 10.81 3.81
C ARG A 105 -8.28 9.63 2.92
N GLY A 106 -8.98 9.36 1.83
CA GLY A 106 -8.63 8.33 0.85
C GLY A 106 -9.20 6.94 1.15
N TRP A 107 -10.09 6.77 2.14
CA TRP A 107 -10.61 5.44 2.49
C TRP A 107 -11.43 4.80 1.35
N GLY A 108 -11.96 5.62 0.42
CA GLY A 108 -12.63 5.14 -0.79
C GLY A 108 -11.70 4.63 -1.88
N GLU A 109 -10.38 4.85 -1.76
CA GLU A 109 -9.39 4.41 -2.73
C GLU A 109 -9.05 2.93 -2.57
N VAL A 110 -9.18 2.40 -1.36
CA VAL A 110 -8.80 1.03 -1.02
C VAL A 110 -9.99 0.07 -1.09
N HIS A 111 -9.71 -1.24 -1.14
CA HIS A 111 -10.76 -2.25 -1.00
C HIS A 111 -11.32 -2.22 0.44
N PHE A 112 -12.50 -1.64 0.59
CA PHE A 112 -13.04 -1.28 1.90
C PHE A 112 -13.36 -2.50 2.77
N ASP A 113 -13.87 -3.60 2.21
CA ASP A 113 -14.13 -4.80 2.99
C ASP A 113 -12.84 -5.45 3.55
N SER A 114 -11.70 -5.28 2.86
CA SER A 114 -10.41 -5.77 3.36
C SER A 114 -9.76 -4.83 4.36
N TYR A 115 -9.86 -3.51 4.16
CA TYR A 115 -9.05 -2.54 4.91
C TYR A 115 -9.85 -1.59 5.80
N GLY A 116 -11.15 -1.42 5.57
CA GLY A 116 -12.01 -0.52 6.35
C GLY A 116 -12.03 -0.87 7.84
N GLY A 117 -11.95 -2.16 8.18
CA GLY A 117 -11.82 -2.61 9.57
C GLY A 117 -10.55 -2.09 10.24
N ILE A 118 -9.36 -2.37 9.67
CA ILE A 118 -8.10 -1.91 10.26
C ILE A 118 -7.98 -0.38 10.26
N LEU A 119 -8.50 0.31 9.24
CA LEU A 119 -8.55 1.77 9.22
C LEU A 119 -9.39 2.33 10.38
N ALA A 120 -10.56 1.74 10.63
CA ALA A 120 -11.43 2.12 11.75
C ALA A 120 -10.81 1.80 13.11
N GLU A 121 -10.19 0.63 13.26
CA GLU A 121 -9.50 0.25 14.50
C GLU A 121 -8.31 1.16 14.80
N LEU A 122 -7.52 1.55 13.78
CA LEU A 122 -6.43 2.52 13.96
C LEU A 122 -6.96 3.89 14.38
N GLU A 123 -8.02 4.40 13.72
CA GLU A 123 -8.59 5.70 14.06
C GLU A 123 -9.16 5.68 15.49
N LEU A 124 -9.84 4.59 15.87
CA LEU A 124 -10.41 4.43 17.21
C LEU A 124 -9.31 4.29 18.26
N ALA A 125 -8.42 3.31 18.14
CA ALA A 125 -7.44 3.00 19.17
C ALA A 125 -6.49 4.18 19.45
N LEU A 126 -6.06 4.91 18.41
CA LEU A 126 -5.11 6.00 18.56
C LEU A 126 -5.74 7.31 19.04
N ASN A 127 -7.02 7.55 18.75
CA ASN A 127 -7.68 8.82 19.09
C ASN A 127 -8.69 8.70 20.24
N GLU A 128 -9.04 7.47 20.65
CA GLU A 128 -9.93 7.16 21.78
C GLU A 128 -9.27 6.13 22.71
N PRO A 129 -8.09 6.44 23.29
CA PRO A 129 -7.30 5.45 24.03
C PRO A 129 -7.91 5.04 25.37
N TYR A 130 -8.93 5.76 25.84
CA TYR A 130 -9.64 5.47 27.08
C TYR A 130 -11.08 5.02 26.82
N ILE A 131 -11.59 4.21 27.73
CA ILE A 131 -13.01 3.87 27.84
C ILE A 131 -13.75 5.12 28.31
N GLU A 132 -14.89 5.40 27.69
CA GLU A 132 -15.75 6.51 28.09
C GLU A 132 -16.29 6.25 29.52
N PRO A 133 -16.09 7.20 30.45
CA PRO A 133 -16.56 7.03 31.83
C PRO A 133 -18.10 7.06 31.88
N GLU A 134 -18.71 6.19 32.69
CA GLU A 134 -20.17 6.20 32.89
C GLU A 134 -20.59 7.36 33.79
N LEU A 135 -19.74 7.71 34.76
CA LEU A 135 -19.92 8.82 35.69
C LEU A 135 -18.70 9.75 35.67
N PRO A 136 -18.87 11.07 35.89
CA PRO A 136 -17.75 12.01 35.98
C PRO A 136 -16.72 11.69 37.09
N SER A 137 -17.11 10.87 38.06
CA SER A 137 -16.26 10.39 39.16
C SER A 137 -15.40 9.17 38.80
N ASP A 138 -15.66 8.53 37.66
CA ASP A 138 -14.95 7.33 37.26
C ASP A 138 -13.52 7.68 36.83
N GLY A 139 -12.55 6.91 37.32
CA GLY A 139 -11.17 7.02 36.85
C GLY A 139 -11.04 6.63 35.38
N GLN A 140 -10.10 7.27 34.68
CA GLN A 140 -9.77 6.91 33.30
C GLN A 140 -9.27 5.47 33.22
N LYS A 141 -9.87 4.69 32.32
CA LYS A 141 -9.49 3.29 32.06
C LYS A 141 -9.03 3.16 30.63
N PRO A 142 -7.81 2.67 30.35
CA PRO A 142 -7.36 2.44 28.98
C PRO A 142 -8.25 1.43 28.25
N GLN A 143 -8.39 1.55 26.93
CA GLN A 143 -9.03 0.53 26.09
C GLN A 143 -8.28 -0.81 26.18
N GLU A 144 -8.96 -1.92 25.87
CA GLU A 144 -8.40 -3.28 25.95
C GLU A 144 -7.05 -3.40 25.22
N VAL A 145 -6.95 -2.84 24.00
CA VAL A 145 -5.70 -2.89 23.21
C VAL A 145 -4.52 -2.24 23.94
N TRP A 146 -4.75 -1.16 24.68
CA TRP A 146 -3.72 -0.45 25.43
C TRP A 146 -3.39 -1.15 26.74
N GLN A 147 -4.38 -1.76 27.40
CA GLN A 147 -4.12 -2.64 28.55
C GLN A 147 -3.23 -3.83 28.14
N VAL A 148 -3.51 -4.44 26.98
CA VAL A 148 -2.67 -5.51 26.42
C VAL A 148 -1.27 -4.97 26.10
N ALA A 149 -1.13 -3.77 25.54
CA ALA A 149 0.18 -3.19 25.26
C ALA A 149 1.01 -2.92 26.54
N GLN A 150 0.36 -2.46 27.61
CA GLN A 150 1.01 -2.14 28.89
C GLN A 150 1.32 -3.36 29.77
N THR A 151 0.61 -4.49 29.55
CA THR A 151 0.78 -5.70 30.38
C THR A 151 1.38 -6.88 29.63
N LEU A 152 1.31 -6.86 28.29
CA LEU A 152 1.56 -8.00 27.41
C LEU A 152 0.70 -9.22 27.73
N GLU A 153 -0.46 -9.00 28.36
CA GLU A 153 -1.43 -10.02 28.73
C GLU A 153 -2.80 -9.69 28.12
N ARG A 154 -3.42 -10.67 27.45
CA ARG A 154 -4.81 -10.59 27.02
C ARG A 154 -5.69 -11.50 27.89
N VAL A 155 -6.81 -10.98 28.37
CA VAL A 155 -7.74 -11.74 29.21
C VAL A 155 -8.90 -12.27 28.36
N VAL A 156 -9.03 -13.60 28.28
CA VAL A 156 -10.13 -14.25 27.55
C VAL A 156 -10.81 -15.26 28.48
N LYS A 157 -12.08 -15.03 28.83
CA LYS A 157 -12.86 -15.92 29.73
C LYS A 157 -12.07 -16.28 31.01
N ASP A 158 -11.60 -15.25 31.71
CA ASP A 158 -10.80 -15.34 32.95
C ASP A 158 -9.42 -16.00 32.82
N LYS A 159 -8.95 -16.26 31.60
CA LYS A 159 -7.58 -16.76 31.35
C LYS A 159 -6.70 -15.63 30.84
N LYS A 160 -5.55 -15.46 31.48
CA LYS A 160 -4.46 -14.59 31.01
C LYS A 160 -3.65 -15.30 29.94
N ILE A 161 -3.54 -14.67 28.78
CA ILE A 161 -2.77 -15.14 27.63
C ILE A 161 -1.59 -14.19 27.46
N ASP A 162 -0.37 -14.72 27.53
CA ASP A 162 0.84 -13.97 27.20
C ASP A 162 0.91 -13.77 25.68
N VAL A 163 0.70 -12.53 25.22
CA VAL A 163 0.60 -12.22 23.80
C VAL A 163 1.93 -12.33 23.08
N ARG A 164 3.06 -12.32 23.80
CA ARG A 164 4.39 -12.48 23.19
C ARG A 164 4.54 -13.85 22.51
N LYS A 165 3.85 -14.88 23.04
CA LYS A 165 3.83 -16.22 22.45
C LYS A 165 3.07 -16.25 21.12
N GLU A 166 2.10 -15.36 20.94
CA GLU A 166 1.33 -15.24 19.70
C GLU A 166 2.02 -14.33 18.69
N TRP A 167 2.57 -13.20 19.16
CA TRP A 167 3.33 -12.27 18.32
C TRP A 167 4.64 -12.88 17.83
N ASN A 168 5.25 -13.76 18.64
CA ASN A 168 6.43 -14.55 18.28
C ASN A 168 7.54 -13.67 17.68
N ALA A 169 7.89 -12.58 18.38
CA ALA A 169 8.92 -11.65 17.94
C ALA A 169 10.25 -12.39 17.74
N GLN A 170 10.88 -12.15 16.59
CA GLN A 170 12.17 -12.71 16.24
C GLN A 170 13.25 -11.67 16.54
N ASP A 171 14.34 -12.10 17.18
CA ASP A 171 15.52 -11.28 17.46
C ASP A 171 15.24 -9.95 18.20
N ALA A 172 14.10 -9.86 18.91
CA ALA A 172 13.69 -8.69 19.66
C ALA A 172 12.94 -9.08 20.94
N THR A 173 13.25 -8.39 22.03
CA THR A 173 12.45 -8.44 23.25
C THR A 173 11.40 -7.34 23.18
N ILE A 174 10.13 -7.73 23.30
CA ILE A 174 9.02 -6.77 23.38
C ILE A 174 8.79 -6.45 24.85
N GLU A 175 9.10 -5.21 25.21
CA GLU A 175 8.81 -4.66 26.55
C GLU A 175 7.38 -4.11 26.60
N PRO A 176 6.73 -4.17 27.78
CA PRO A 176 5.42 -3.56 27.95
C PRO A 176 5.50 -2.04 27.78
N LEU A 177 4.45 -1.46 27.20
CA LEU A 177 4.34 0.00 27.01
C LEU A 177 4.32 0.70 28.37
N ALA A 178 5.23 1.63 28.61
CA ALA A 178 5.28 2.36 29.88
C ALA A 178 4.08 3.32 30.01
N SER A 179 3.67 3.61 31.24
CA SER A 179 2.56 4.53 31.53
C SER A 179 2.82 5.93 30.97
N GLU A 180 4.07 6.40 31.01
CA GLU A 180 4.48 7.69 30.48
C GLU A 180 4.43 7.72 28.94
N GLU A 181 4.77 6.62 28.28
CA GLU A 181 4.66 6.47 26.83
C GLU A 181 3.19 6.47 26.39
N PHE A 182 2.34 5.74 27.12
CA PHE A 182 0.91 5.73 26.89
C PHE A 182 0.28 7.10 27.13
N SER A 183 0.67 7.82 28.19
CA SER A 183 0.16 9.18 28.44
C SER A 183 0.54 10.13 27.31
N ARG A 184 1.76 10.03 26.77
CA ARG A 184 2.22 10.84 25.63
C ARG A 184 1.43 10.61 24.35
N LEU A 185 0.83 9.43 24.17
CA LEU A 185 -0.05 9.16 23.03
C LEU A 185 -1.19 10.19 23.00
N THR A 186 -1.72 10.57 24.16
CA THR A 186 -2.89 11.44 24.29
C THR A 186 -2.60 12.92 24.00
N ASP A 187 -1.33 13.30 23.87
CA ASP A 187 -0.92 14.66 23.49
C ASP A 187 -1.10 14.93 21.99
N TYR A 188 -1.33 13.88 21.18
CA TYR A 188 -1.40 13.95 19.73
C TYR A 188 -2.71 13.41 19.18
N TYR A 189 -3.12 13.99 18.04
CA TYR A 189 -4.17 13.48 17.18
C TYR A 189 -3.55 12.71 16.01
N TYR A 190 -4.04 11.50 15.75
CA TYR A 190 -3.56 10.57 14.74
C TYR A 190 -4.63 10.30 13.68
N PRO A 191 -4.89 11.26 12.78
CA PRO A 191 -5.85 11.05 11.71
C PRO A 191 -5.33 9.98 10.76
N VAL A 192 -6.15 8.96 10.50
CA VAL A 192 -5.82 7.85 9.62
C VAL A 192 -6.21 8.17 8.19
N TRP A 193 -5.22 8.23 7.32
CA TRP A 193 -5.31 8.36 5.87
C TRP A 193 -5.04 7.01 5.21
N ALA A 194 -5.56 6.80 4.00
CA ALA A 194 -5.31 5.60 3.22
C ALA A 194 -4.81 5.99 1.83
N CYS A 195 -3.59 5.61 1.46
CA CYS A 195 -2.98 5.87 0.17
C CYS A 195 -3.23 4.72 -0.80
N GLY A 196 -4.28 4.82 -1.61
CA GLY A 196 -4.37 3.97 -2.79
C GLY A 196 -3.22 4.26 -3.76
N TYR A 197 -2.77 3.26 -4.51
CA TYR A 197 -1.82 3.43 -5.60
C TYR A 197 -2.17 2.53 -6.79
N ASN A 198 -1.67 2.90 -7.97
CA ASN A 198 -1.74 2.03 -9.15
C ASN A 198 -0.81 0.82 -9.01
N TRP A 199 -1.33 -0.27 -8.43
CA TRP A 199 -0.60 -1.51 -8.16
C TRP A 199 -0.15 -2.28 -9.42
N LEU A 200 -0.52 -1.84 -10.64
CA LEU A 200 0.00 -2.39 -11.90
C LEU A 200 1.31 -1.70 -12.31
N ALA A 201 1.48 -0.43 -11.94
CA ALA A 201 2.71 0.32 -12.19
C ALA A 201 3.84 -0.19 -11.30
N SER A 202 5.08 0.23 -11.57
CA SER A 202 6.21 -0.11 -10.71
C SER A 202 5.99 0.42 -9.28
N ASN A 203 6.59 -0.25 -8.29
CA ASN A 203 6.59 0.27 -6.93
C ASN A 203 7.38 1.60 -6.84
N ASP A 204 8.26 1.88 -7.81
CA ASP A 204 8.92 3.18 -7.97
C ASP A 204 7.92 4.31 -8.27
N ALA A 205 7.06 4.15 -9.28
CA ALA A 205 6.03 5.13 -9.61
C ALA A 205 4.95 5.22 -8.51
N SER A 206 4.67 4.09 -7.85
CA SER A 206 3.74 4.06 -6.70
C SER A 206 4.30 4.79 -5.49
N ALA A 207 5.62 4.82 -5.31
CA ALA A 207 6.26 5.58 -4.24
C ALA A 207 6.07 7.09 -4.41
N ASP A 208 6.01 7.60 -5.64
CA ASP A 208 5.73 9.02 -5.89
C ASP A 208 4.30 9.40 -5.48
N GLN A 209 3.33 8.50 -5.71
CA GLN A 209 1.95 8.68 -5.24
C GLN A 209 1.89 8.70 -3.70
N LEU A 210 2.66 7.84 -3.02
CA LEU A 210 2.75 7.87 -1.56
C LEU A 210 3.39 9.16 -1.06
N ILE A 211 4.46 9.64 -1.68
CA ILE A 211 5.09 10.92 -1.34
C ILE A 211 4.11 12.07 -1.55
N GLN A 212 3.33 12.05 -2.63
CA GLN A 212 2.27 13.03 -2.87
C GLN A 212 1.22 13.01 -1.75
N ARG A 213 0.77 11.82 -1.31
CA ARG A 213 -0.18 11.68 -0.19
C ARG A 213 0.40 12.15 1.14
N ILE A 214 1.68 11.92 1.40
CA ILE A 214 2.39 12.44 2.58
C ILE A 214 2.34 13.97 2.58
N ASN A 215 2.71 14.59 1.46
CA ASN A 215 2.67 16.03 1.29
C ASN A 215 1.26 16.60 1.46
N GLU A 216 0.25 15.94 0.87
CA GLU A 216 -1.15 16.33 1.01
C GLU A 216 -1.61 16.33 2.48
N ALA A 217 -1.32 15.26 3.22
CA ALA A 217 -1.70 15.14 4.62
C ALA A 217 -1.01 16.20 5.49
N VAL A 218 0.31 16.36 5.34
CA VAL A 218 1.07 17.37 6.08
C VAL A 218 0.57 18.78 5.76
N ALA A 219 0.36 19.11 4.49
CA ALA A 219 -0.15 20.40 4.06
C ALA A 219 -1.58 20.65 4.61
N TYR A 220 -2.43 19.62 4.66
CA TYR A 220 -3.77 19.75 5.21
C TYR A 220 -3.78 20.27 6.65
N TYR A 221 -2.94 19.70 7.53
CA TYR A 221 -2.89 20.12 8.94
C TYR A 221 -2.01 21.35 9.18
N LYS A 222 -1.18 21.76 8.21
CA LYS A 222 -0.52 23.09 8.23
C LYS A 222 -1.52 24.21 7.93
N ARG A 223 -2.66 23.92 7.28
CA ARG A 223 -3.68 24.93 6.95
C ARG A 223 -4.57 25.22 8.16
N GLY A 224 -4.87 26.51 8.35
CA GLY A 224 -5.76 26.99 9.41
C GLY A 224 -5.05 27.22 10.75
N SER A 225 -5.83 27.57 11.77
CA SER A 225 -5.32 27.98 13.09
C SER A 225 -5.56 26.95 14.20
N TYR A 226 -6.36 25.91 13.95
CA TYR A 226 -6.71 24.94 14.98
C TYR A 226 -5.58 23.92 15.21
N TRP A 227 -5.14 23.25 14.14
CA TRP A 227 -4.13 22.19 14.19
C TRP A 227 -2.71 22.73 14.34
N ILE A 228 -1.88 21.98 15.07
CA ILE A 228 -0.43 22.18 15.16
C ILE A 228 0.21 20.99 14.45
N SER A 229 0.47 21.15 13.15
CA SER A 229 1.13 20.11 12.36
C SER A 229 2.55 19.88 12.87
N THR A 230 2.88 18.64 13.17
CA THR A 230 4.27 18.24 13.50
C THR A 230 5.18 18.24 12.27
N GLY A 231 4.60 18.28 11.07
CA GLY A 231 5.32 18.04 9.81
C GLY A 231 5.75 16.57 9.63
N LYS A 232 5.24 15.67 10.46
CA LYS A 232 5.63 14.26 10.52
C LYS A 232 4.46 13.33 10.23
N VAL A 233 4.75 12.12 9.76
CA VAL A 233 3.77 11.05 9.53
C VAL A 233 4.27 9.69 10.01
N ILE A 234 3.35 8.78 10.29
CA ILE A 234 3.61 7.35 10.49
C ILE A 234 3.04 6.59 9.30
N ILE A 235 3.75 5.60 8.78
CA ILE A 235 3.25 4.78 7.66
C ILE A 235 2.91 3.37 8.17
N VAL A 236 1.73 2.87 7.82
CA VAL A 236 1.33 1.48 8.07
C VAL A 236 1.09 0.83 6.72
N THR A 237 1.68 -0.33 6.47
CA THR A 237 1.58 -0.96 5.14
C THR A 237 1.07 -2.39 5.24
N HIS A 238 0.37 -2.83 4.19
CA HIS A 238 0.02 -4.23 3.98
C HIS A 238 0.70 -4.78 2.73
N SER A 239 1.28 -5.98 2.80
CA SER A 239 1.79 -6.75 1.66
C SER A 239 2.73 -5.91 0.77
N MET A 240 2.49 -5.83 -0.54
CA MET A 240 3.30 -5.06 -1.50
C MET A 240 3.42 -3.56 -1.17
N GLY A 241 2.47 -2.99 -0.43
CA GLY A 241 2.54 -1.59 0.05
C GLY A 241 3.79 -1.32 0.89
N GLY A 242 4.37 -2.34 1.51
CA GLY A 242 5.66 -2.22 2.19
C GLY A 242 6.82 -1.91 1.25
N LEU A 243 6.82 -2.48 0.03
CA LEU A 243 7.84 -2.19 -0.99
C LEU A 243 7.71 -0.74 -1.48
N VAL A 244 6.48 -0.26 -1.67
CA VAL A 244 6.16 1.14 -1.99
C VAL A 244 6.71 2.08 -0.92
N ALA A 245 6.42 1.80 0.36
CA ALA A 245 6.90 2.63 1.47
C ALA A 245 8.44 2.64 1.59
N ARG A 246 9.11 1.50 1.42
CA ARG A 246 10.58 1.44 1.39
C ARG A 246 11.15 2.29 0.26
N ARG A 247 10.55 2.24 -0.92
CA ARG A 247 11.00 3.04 -2.06
C ARG A 247 10.73 4.54 -1.86
N ALA A 248 9.61 4.90 -1.25
CA ALA A 248 9.31 6.28 -0.87
C ALA A 248 10.34 6.82 0.13
N ALA A 249 10.67 6.05 1.18
CA ALA A 249 11.69 6.44 2.15
C ALA A 249 13.07 6.66 1.51
N GLN A 250 13.46 5.82 0.55
CA GLN A 250 14.69 5.99 -0.22
C GLN A 250 14.68 7.28 -1.06
N LYS A 251 13.57 7.56 -1.75
CA LYS A 251 13.42 8.79 -2.56
C LYS A 251 13.49 10.05 -1.68
N LEU A 252 12.80 10.04 -0.53
CA LEU A 252 12.83 11.15 0.45
C LEU A 252 14.24 11.37 1.02
N SER A 253 14.99 10.29 1.27
CA SER A 253 16.38 10.37 1.72
C SER A 253 17.31 10.92 0.64
N GLY A 254 17.15 10.47 -0.61
CA GLY A 254 17.97 10.91 -1.74
C GLY A 254 17.79 12.38 -2.10
N ALA A 255 16.57 12.92 -1.99
CA ALA A 255 16.28 14.32 -2.28
C ALA A 255 17.02 15.33 -1.37
N ALA A 256 17.38 14.94 -0.14
CA ALA A 256 18.17 15.77 0.76
C ALA A 256 19.67 15.79 0.44
N SER A 257 20.17 14.76 -0.24
CA SER A 257 21.59 14.70 -0.64
C SER A 257 21.90 15.58 -1.85
N THR A 258 20.91 15.88 -2.69
CA THR A 258 21.06 16.76 -3.86
C THR A 258 20.86 18.24 -3.54
N SER A 259 20.22 18.59 -2.41
CA SER A 259 20.02 20.00 -1.99
C SER A 259 21.21 20.59 -1.21
N THR A 260 22.22 19.77 -0.86
CA THR A 260 23.39 20.17 -0.06
C THR A 260 24.68 20.31 -0.88
N GLY A 261 24.62 20.21 -2.21
CA GLY A 261 25.79 20.18 -3.10
C GLY A 261 26.07 21.43 -3.95
N GLY A 262 25.56 22.60 -3.59
CA GLY A 262 25.67 23.82 -4.41
C GLY A 262 26.06 25.05 -3.61
N ASP A 263 27.33 25.14 -3.17
CA ASP A 263 28.05 26.40 -3.01
C ASP A 263 29.54 26.12 -2.90
N GLY A 264 30.30 26.59 -3.90
CA GLY A 264 31.73 26.35 -4.02
C GLY A 264 32.28 26.69 -5.40
N ASP A 265 32.02 27.90 -5.90
CA ASP A 265 32.79 28.52 -6.98
C ASP A 265 34.14 29.00 -6.42
N VAL A 266 35.25 28.68 -7.09
CA VAL A 266 36.32 29.62 -7.52
C VAL A 266 37.26 28.88 -8.49
N GLY A 267 37.32 29.39 -9.74
CA GLY A 267 38.61 29.68 -10.41
C GLY A 267 39.06 28.79 -11.58
N GLY A 268 38.89 29.27 -12.82
CA GLY A 268 39.63 28.82 -14.01
C GLY A 268 41.13 29.23 -13.99
N PRO A 269 41.91 28.98 -15.06
CA PRO A 269 41.56 29.47 -16.40
C PRO A 269 41.79 28.52 -17.60
N GLU A 270 41.29 29.03 -18.72
CA GLU A 270 41.28 28.59 -20.13
C GLU A 270 42.57 27.98 -20.71
N LYS A 271 42.36 27.10 -21.71
CA LYS A 271 43.07 27.16 -23.01
C LYS A 271 42.23 26.54 -24.13
N ALA A 272 42.24 27.23 -25.27
CA ALA A 272 41.53 26.95 -26.51
C ALA A 272 42.39 26.17 -27.53
N ASP A 273 41.73 25.46 -28.45
CA ASP A 273 42.05 25.23 -29.89
C ASP A 273 41.04 24.18 -30.40
N ASP A 274 40.00 24.54 -31.17
CA ASP A 274 39.93 24.73 -32.64
C ASP A 274 40.25 23.48 -33.50
N SER A 275 39.21 22.88 -34.09
CA SER A 275 39.18 22.59 -35.53
C SER A 275 37.79 22.12 -35.96
N THR A 276 37.36 22.70 -37.07
CA THR A 276 36.06 22.64 -37.74
C THR A 276 35.99 21.49 -38.75
N GLU A 277 34.78 20.92 -38.97
CA GLU A 277 34.30 20.65 -40.34
C GLU A 277 32.77 20.51 -40.41
N ALA A 278 32.20 21.21 -41.40
CA ALA A 278 30.79 21.29 -41.78
C ALA A 278 30.30 19.96 -42.41
N GLY A 279 29.03 19.62 -42.55
CA GLY A 279 27.76 20.32 -42.41
C GLY A 279 26.77 19.72 -43.41
N VAL A 280 25.63 19.18 -42.96
CA VAL A 280 24.44 18.94 -43.80
C VAL A 280 23.18 19.18 -42.97
N LYS A 281 22.38 20.16 -43.40
CA LYS A 281 20.94 20.37 -43.11
C LYS A 281 20.22 20.34 -44.47
N PRO A 282 18.94 19.91 -44.60
CA PRO A 282 17.75 20.58 -44.00
C PRO A 282 16.67 19.56 -43.55
N GLN A 283 15.51 19.81 -42.94
CA GLN A 283 14.73 20.97 -42.52
C GLN A 283 13.63 20.49 -41.53
N ASN A 284 13.09 21.42 -40.75
CA ASN A 284 12.02 21.30 -39.76
C ASN A 284 10.74 20.56 -40.19
N SER A 285 10.18 19.79 -39.25
CA SER A 285 8.74 19.73 -38.98
C SER A 285 8.51 19.74 -37.47
N GLY A 286 7.56 20.55 -37.02
CA GLY A 286 7.44 21.00 -35.64
C GLY A 286 6.64 20.10 -34.70
N SER A 287 6.83 20.39 -33.41
CA SER A 287 5.85 20.34 -32.32
C SER A 287 5.24 18.98 -31.96
N ALA A 288 5.73 18.39 -30.86
CA ALA A 288 5.03 18.48 -29.57
C ALA A 288 5.97 18.04 -28.45
N SER A 289 6.20 18.96 -27.53
CA SER A 289 6.95 18.81 -26.28
C SER A 289 6.48 17.61 -25.47
N GLY A 290 7.43 16.75 -25.11
CA GLY A 290 7.23 15.73 -24.09
C GLY A 290 6.89 16.39 -22.75
N GLU A 291 5.82 15.92 -22.13
CA GLU A 291 5.55 16.19 -20.72
C GLU A 291 6.62 15.46 -19.90
N SER A 292 7.67 16.20 -19.57
CA SER A 292 8.51 15.95 -18.42
C SER A 292 7.59 15.87 -17.20
N SER A 293 7.52 14.69 -16.60
CA SER A 293 6.93 14.47 -15.27
C SER A 293 7.36 15.58 -14.33
N SER A 294 6.40 16.38 -13.85
CA SER A 294 6.68 17.42 -12.88
C SER A 294 7.30 16.78 -11.64
N SER A 295 8.45 17.31 -11.23
CA SER A 295 9.04 17.02 -9.92
C SER A 295 7.98 17.27 -8.86
N VAL A 296 7.69 16.26 -8.03
CA VAL A 296 6.78 16.41 -6.89
C VAL A 296 7.44 17.35 -5.88
N VAL A 297 7.21 18.65 -6.03
CA VAL A 297 7.63 19.67 -5.08
C VAL A 297 6.62 19.68 -3.94
N GLY A 298 6.93 18.93 -2.89
CA GLY A 298 6.33 19.11 -1.58
C GLY A 298 7.41 19.03 -0.50
N ASP A 299 7.17 19.65 0.65
CA ASP A 299 8.15 19.82 1.73
C ASP A 299 8.63 18.50 2.39
N ALA A 300 8.06 17.33 2.03
CA ALA A 300 8.43 16.07 2.64
C ALA A 300 9.90 15.73 2.34
N GLY A 301 10.66 15.48 3.41
CA GLY A 301 12.07 15.11 3.37
C GLY A 301 12.37 13.83 4.15
N PRO A 302 13.65 13.51 4.37
CA PRO A 302 14.09 12.29 5.03
C PRO A 302 13.45 12.10 6.42
N ASP A 303 13.31 13.19 7.17
CA ASP A 303 12.80 13.13 8.54
C ASP A 303 11.27 13.20 8.63
N THR A 304 10.55 13.32 7.51
CA THR A 304 9.08 13.45 7.52
C THR A 304 8.42 12.16 8.01
N VAL A 305 8.99 10.99 7.73
CA VAL A 305 8.44 9.69 8.16
C VAL A 305 9.06 9.31 9.51
N LEU A 306 8.27 9.30 10.58
CA LEU A 306 8.74 8.93 11.93
C LEU A 306 9.03 7.44 12.07
N GLY A 307 8.26 6.62 11.35
CA GLY A 307 8.35 5.18 11.44
C GLY A 307 7.41 4.52 10.44
N VAL A 308 7.72 3.25 10.14
CA VAL A 308 6.94 2.42 9.23
C VAL A 308 6.62 1.09 9.89
N VAL A 309 5.35 0.70 9.88
CA VAL A 309 4.88 -0.61 10.32
C VAL A 309 4.55 -1.45 9.09
N HIS A 310 5.26 -2.56 8.91
CA HIS A 310 5.05 -3.48 7.77
C HIS A 310 4.24 -4.71 8.19
N GLY A 311 3.04 -4.87 7.64
CA GLY A 311 2.24 -6.09 7.72
C GLY A 311 2.48 -6.98 6.51
N VAL A 312 2.90 -8.23 6.72
CA VAL A 312 3.04 -9.30 5.70
C VAL A 312 3.80 -8.90 4.42
N GLN A 313 4.83 -8.06 4.54
CA GLN A 313 5.60 -7.57 3.40
C GLN A 313 6.40 -8.71 2.70
N PRO A 314 6.29 -8.89 1.37
CA PRO A 314 7.04 -9.90 0.63
C PRO A 314 8.47 -9.41 0.30
N VAL A 315 9.32 -9.25 1.32
CA VAL A 315 10.67 -8.66 1.18
C VAL A 315 11.53 -9.34 0.10
N GLY A 316 11.48 -10.68 0.04
CA GLY A 316 12.22 -11.47 -0.96
C GLY A 316 11.43 -11.76 -2.24
N GLY A 317 10.17 -11.34 -2.34
CA GLY A 317 9.20 -11.82 -3.34
C GLY A 317 8.45 -13.08 -2.89
N ALA A 318 7.55 -13.58 -3.73
CA ALA A 318 6.61 -14.65 -3.40
C ALA A 318 6.47 -15.67 -4.55
N PRO A 319 6.90 -16.93 -4.37
CA PRO A 319 6.79 -17.97 -5.42
C PRO A 319 5.36 -18.25 -5.90
N VAL A 320 4.35 -17.92 -5.11
CA VAL A 320 2.93 -18.02 -5.49
C VAL A 320 2.62 -17.22 -6.76
N VAL A 321 3.38 -16.14 -7.03
CA VAL A 321 3.21 -15.31 -8.21
C VAL A 321 3.59 -16.09 -9.48
N TYR A 322 4.72 -16.80 -9.50
CA TYR A 322 5.09 -17.71 -10.59
C TYR A 322 3.98 -18.74 -10.84
N ARG A 323 3.44 -19.32 -9.77
CA ARG A 323 2.35 -20.28 -9.88
C ARG A 323 1.09 -19.65 -10.50
N ARG A 324 0.73 -18.42 -10.13
CA ARG A 324 -0.41 -17.70 -10.72
C ARG A 324 -0.22 -17.48 -12.22
N PHE A 325 0.98 -17.07 -12.64
CA PHE A 325 1.33 -16.94 -14.06
C PHE A 325 1.23 -18.25 -14.82
N ARG A 326 1.57 -19.39 -14.19
CA ARG A 326 1.64 -20.68 -14.87
C ARG A 326 0.36 -21.52 -14.80
N ALA A 327 -0.40 -21.41 -13.72
CA ALA A 327 -1.49 -22.32 -13.39
C ALA A 327 -2.80 -21.60 -13.02
N GLY A 328 -2.84 -20.26 -12.99
CA GLY A 328 -4.02 -19.53 -12.53
C GLY A 328 -4.19 -19.56 -11.01
N THR A 329 -5.41 -19.32 -10.53
CA THR A 329 -5.72 -19.23 -9.09
C THR A 329 -6.39 -20.51 -8.58
N GLU A 330 -5.95 -21.05 -7.44
CA GLU A 330 -6.62 -22.21 -6.81
C GLU A 330 -7.80 -21.78 -5.92
N VAL A 331 -8.85 -22.62 -5.89
CA VAL A 331 -10.01 -22.49 -4.99
C VAL A 331 -9.91 -23.38 -3.74
N ASN A 332 -8.92 -24.27 -3.66
CA ASN A 332 -8.88 -25.35 -2.65
C ASN A 332 -7.74 -25.21 -1.62
N GLY A 333 -7.11 -24.04 -1.51
CA GLY A 333 -6.01 -23.79 -0.56
C GLY A 333 -6.39 -22.82 0.57
N THR A 334 -5.85 -23.04 1.76
CA THR A 334 -6.00 -22.23 2.99
C THR A 334 -5.35 -20.84 2.92
N PHE A 335 -5.62 -20.05 1.88
CA PHE A 335 -5.22 -18.64 1.75
C PHE A 335 -6.43 -17.80 1.35
N ASN A 336 -7.21 -17.37 2.36
CA ASN A 336 -8.65 -17.24 2.25
C ASN A 336 -9.20 -15.84 1.85
N ILE A 337 -8.36 -14.86 1.49
CA ILE A 337 -8.85 -13.52 1.10
C ILE A 337 -8.22 -13.04 -0.21
N GLU A 338 -6.89 -12.99 -0.32
CA GLU A 338 -6.24 -12.52 -1.55
C GLU A 338 -6.48 -13.46 -2.74
N ALA A 339 -6.47 -14.79 -2.53
CA ALA A 339 -6.74 -15.74 -3.60
C ALA A 339 -8.21 -15.68 -4.05
N ALA A 340 -9.15 -15.50 -3.12
CA ALA A 340 -10.56 -15.32 -3.44
C ALA A 340 -10.79 -14.03 -4.26
N LEU A 341 -10.19 -12.91 -3.84
CA LEU A 341 -10.24 -11.63 -4.54
C LEU A 341 -9.67 -11.73 -5.97
N VAL A 342 -8.51 -12.38 -6.12
CA VAL A 342 -7.84 -12.57 -7.41
C VAL A 342 -8.68 -13.47 -8.32
N ALA A 343 -9.18 -14.60 -7.81
CA ALA A 343 -9.97 -15.55 -8.58
C ALA A 343 -11.31 -14.97 -9.05
N GLU A 344 -11.98 -14.21 -8.18
CA GLU A 344 -13.28 -13.62 -8.46
C GLU A 344 -13.23 -12.58 -9.59
N ILE A 345 -12.10 -11.88 -9.77
CA ILE A 345 -12.04 -10.69 -10.64
C ILE A 345 -11.05 -10.84 -11.81
N MET A 346 -9.87 -11.44 -11.60
CA MET A 346 -8.84 -11.59 -12.66
C MET A 346 -8.89 -12.91 -13.40
N GLY A 347 -9.90 -13.75 -13.10
CA GLY A 347 -10.11 -15.00 -13.77
C GLY A 347 -9.32 -16.15 -13.15
N TRP A 348 -9.72 -17.35 -13.58
CA TRP A 348 -9.27 -18.60 -12.99
C TRP A 348 -8.05 -19.17 -13.71
N SER A 349 -7.76 -18.68 -14.92
CA SER A 349 -6.76 -19.26 -15.81
C SER A 349 -5.47 -18.45 -15.85
N ALA A 350 -4.37 -19.14 -16.18
CA ALA A 350 -3.08 -18.51 -16.47
C ALA A 350 -3.20 -17.46 -17.59
N ALA A 351 -4.02 -17.71 -18.62
CA ALA A 351 -4.21 -16.78 -19.73
C ALA A 351 -4.78 -15.43 -19.27
N ASP A 352 -5.76 -15.46 -18.35
CA ASP A 352 -6.37 -14.24 -17.83
C ASP A 352 -5.39 -13.41 -16.99
N ILE A 353 -4.59 -14.11 -16.17
CA ILE A 353 -3.60 -13.48 -15.30
C ILE A 353 -2.43 -12.92 -16.13
N VAL A 354 -1.86 -13.70 -17.05
CA VAL A 354 -0.70 -13.31 -17.86
C VAL A 354 -1.02 -12.10 -18.74
N CYS A 355 -2.20 -12.03 -19.35
CA CYS A 355 -2.57 -10.92 -20.23
C CYS A 355 -2.47 -9.54 -19.53
N VAL A 356 -2.80 -9.47 -18.23
CA VAL A 356 -2.77 -8.22 -17.44
C VAL A 356 -1.49 -8.11 -16.63
N MET A 357 -1.21 -9.09 -15.76
CA MET A 357 -0.09 -9.02 -14.83
C MET A 357 1.26 -9.20 -15.53
N GLY A 358 1.32 -9.93 -16.64
CA GLY A 358 2.59 -10.19 -17.36
C GLY A 358 3.14 -8.96 -18.06
N ASN A 359 2.30 -7.93 -18.25
CA ASN A 359 2.65 -6.64 -18.84
C ASN A 359 2.69 -5.51 -17.79
N SER A 360 2.73 -5.85 -16.50
CA SER A 360 2.61 -4.90 -15.40
C SER A 360 3.78 -5.08 -14.44
N SER A 361 4.58 -4.02 -14.26
CA SER A 361 5.78 -4.08 -13.42
C SER A 361 5.46 -4.39 -11.95
N GLY A 362 4.38 -3.85 -11.40
CA GLY A 362 4.00 -4.08 -9.99
C GLY A 362 3.85 -5.56 -9.64
N PRO A 363 2.98 -6.33 -10.33
CA PRO A 363 2.89 -7.78 -10.14
C PRO A 363 4.19 -8.54 -10.40
N LEU A 364 5.00 -8.12 -11.38
CA LEU A 364 6.30 -8.75 -11.67
C LEU A 364 7.35 -8.50 -10.58
N GLU A 365 7.30 -7.34 -9.91
CA GLU A 365 8.17 -7.00 -8.78
C GLU A 365 7.89 -7.85 -7.52
N LEU A 366 6.78 -8.61 -7.48
CA LEU A 366 6.53 -9.62 -6.45
C LEU A 366 7.17 -10.98 -6.74
N LEU A 367 7.75 -11.21 -7.92
CA LEU A 367 8.47 -12.45 -8.18
C LEU A 367 9.69 -12.57 -7.25
N PRO A 368 10.03 -13.79 -6.81
CA PRO A 368 11.24 -14.02 -6.01
C PRO A 368 12.50 -13.35 -6.57
N THR A 369 13.17 -12.56 -5.73
CA THR A 369 14.44 -11.91 -6.07
C THR A 369 15.61 -12.86 -5.82
N LYS A 370 16.84 -12.43 -6.12
CA LYS A 370 18.08 -13.14 -5.73
C LYS A 370 18.22 -13.36 -4.22
N ASN A 371 17.51 -12.57 -3.41
CA ASN A 371 17.54 -12.67 -1.96
C ASN A 371 16.53 -13.68 -1.41
N TYR A 372 15.65 -14.23 -2.25
CA TYR A 372 14.79 -15.36 -1.86
C TYR A 372 15.60 -16.65 -1.88
N ALA A 373 15.29 -17.58 -0.96
CA ALA A 373 16.00 -18.86 -0.88
C ALA A 373 15.98 -19.61 -2.22
N ALA A 374 17.17 -19.97 -2.71
CA ALA A 374 17.35 -20.74 -3.94
C ALA A 374 16.61 -22.09 -3.92
N GLY A 375 16.32 -22.65 -5.10
CA GLY A 375 15.68 -23.97 -5.24
C GLY A 375 14.19 -24.01 -4.87
N TRP A 376 13.49 -22.87 -4.95
CA TRP A 376 12.06 -22.79 -4.63
C TRP A 376 11.16 -23.40 -5.71
N LEU A 377 11.62 -23.50 -6.96
CA LEU A 377 10.95 -24.19 -8.05
C LEU A 377 11.50 -25.62 -8.16
N LYS A 378 10.69 -26.61 -7.77
CA LYS A 378 11.07 -28.02 -7.75
C LYS A 378 10.29 -28.82 -8.78
N PHE A 379 10.97 -29.75 -9.43
CA PHE A 379 10.41 -30.56 -10.50
C PHE A 379 10.40 -32.02 -10.08
N ALA A 380 9.20 -32.61 -10.02
CA ALA A 380 9.03 -34.01 -9.65
C ALA A 380 8.24 -34.76 -10.72
N ARG A 381 8.69 -35.98 -11.02
CA ARG A 381 7.99 -36.94 -11.88
C ARG A 381 7.35 -38.01 -11.00
N TYR A 382 6.07 -38.27 -11.26
CA TYR A 382 5.34 -39.40 -10.69
C TYR A 382 5.20 -40.47 -11.76
N ALA A 383 5.77 -41.65 -11.51
CA ALA A 383 5.66 -42.81 -12.40
C ALA A 383 5.60 -44.08 -11.56
N ASN A 384 4.71 -45.02 -11.91
CA ASN A 384 4.54 -46.30 -11.21
C ASN A 384 4.34 -46.15 -9.69
N GLY A 385 3.56 -45.17 -9.26
CA GLY A 385 3.30 -44.88 -7.84
C GLY A 385 4.51 -44.30 -7.07
N LYS A 386 5.64 -44.01 -7.74
CA LYS A 386 6.84 -43.43 -7.11
C LYS A 386 7.07 -42.00 -7.58
N LYS A 387 7.48 -41.15 -6.63
CA LYS A 387 7.96 -39.78 -6.89
C LYS A 387 9.47 -39.79 -7.05
N SER A 388 9.97 -39.10 -8.07
CA SER A 388 11.40 -38.88 -8.32
C SER A 388 11.64 -37.46 -8.78
N ASP A 389 12.84 -36.92 -8.59
CA ASP A 389 13.21 -35.60 -9.11
C ASP A 389 13.33 -35.68 -10.63
N ALA A 390 12.69 -34.73 -11.33
CA ALA A 390 12.67 -34.69 -12.78
C ALA A 390 13.84 -33.87 -13.36
N MET A 391 14.33 -32.88 -12.60
CA MET A 391 15.47 -32.04 -12.92
C MET A 391 15.89 -31.25 -11.66
N PRO A 392 17.08 -30.61 -11.63
CA PRO A 392 17.51 -29.78 -10.52
C PRO A 392 16.52 -28.65 -10.19
N ALA A 393 16.43 -28.29 -8.91
CA ALA A 393 15.59 -27.18 -8.46
C ALA A 393 16.16 -25.83 -8.93
N LEU A 394 15.26 -24.89 -9.23
CA LEU A 394 15.59 -23.53 -9.67
C LEU A 394 15.08 -22.47 -8.68
N PRO A 395 15.67 -21.27 -8.65
CA PRO A 395 16.95 -20.93 -9.26
C PRO A 395 18.09 -21.61 -8.48
N VAL A 396 19.20 -21.87 -9.15
CA VAL A 396 20.49 -22.17 -8.52
C VAL A 396 21.07 -20.89 -7.94
N SER A 397 21.03 -19.78 -8.68
CA SER A 397 21.63 -18.51 -8.25
C SER A 397 20.79 -17.26 -8.57
N ASN A 398 20.22 -17.19 -9.76
CA ASN A 398 19.63 -15.98 -10.30
C ASN A 398 18.28 -16.28 -10.98
N PRO A 399 17.15 -16.04 -10.29
CA PRO A 399 15.84 -16.33 -10.86
C PRO A 399 15.51 -15.51 -12.12
N TYR A 400 16.11 -14.34 -12.29
CA TYR A 400 15.88 -13.49 -13.47
C TYR A 400 16.36 -14.17 -14.75
N SER A 401 17.58 -14.71 -14.77
CA SER A 401 18.14 -15.38 -15.96
C SER A 401 17.72 -16.85 -16.06
N GLU A 402 17.51 -17.52 -14.93
CA GLU A 402 17.27 -18.96 -14.89
C GLU A 402 15.79 -19.34 -14.98
N ILE A 403 14.86 -18.40 -14.71
CA ILE A 403 13.42 -18.66 -14.74
C ILE A 403 12.69 -17.59 -15.55
N TYR A 404 12.85 -16.31 -15.20
CA TYR A 404 11.96 -15.25 -15.72
C TYR A 404 12.29 -14.82 -17.16
N ALA A 405 13.54 -14.90 -17.57
CA ALA A 405 13.97 -14.66 -18.95
C ALA A 405 13.76 -15.88 -19.86
N THR A 406 13.43 -17.04 -19.30
CA THR A 406 13.21 -18.27 -20.06
C THR A 406 11.77 -18.35 -20.54
N THR A 407 11.55 -18.65 -21.82
CA THR A 407 10.20 -18.66 -22.38
C THR A 407 9.60 -20.06 -22.46
N VAL A 408 8.27 -20.13 -22.48
CA VAL A 408 7.53 -21.40 -22.68
C VAL A 408 7.79 -22.07 -24.04
N LYS A 409 8.37 -21.35 -25.01
CA LYS A 409 8.78 -21.92 -26.30
C LYS A 409 10.07 -22.73 -26.18
N ASP A 410 10.95 -22.34 -25.26
CA ASP A 410 12.26 -22.95 -25.07
C ASP A 410 12.17 -24.10 -24.05
N VAL A 411 11.47 -23.86 -22.94
CA VAL A 411 11.24 -24.87 -21.89
C VAL A 411 9.83 -24.76 -21.33
N TRP A 412 9.21 -25.90 -21.03
CA TRP A 412 7.83 -25.94 -20.56
C TRP A 412 7.59 -25.21 -19.23
N TRP A 413 8.63 -24.96 -18.43
CA TRP A 413 8.57 -24.24 -17.14
C TRP A 413 8.96 -22.74 -17.24
N GLY A 414 9.27 -22.22 -18.42
CA GLY A 414 9.56 -20.79 -18.61
C GLY A 414 8.38 -19.88 -18.27
N MET A 415 8.63 -18.58 -18.08
CA MET A 415 7.59 -17.56 -17.86
C MET A 415 7.15 -16.88 -19.14
#